data_AF-A0A0P0X909-F1
#
_entry.id   AF-A0A0P0X909-F1
#
_cell.length_a   1.000
_cell.length_b   1.000
_cell.length_c   1.000
_cell.angle_alpha   90.00
_cell.angle_beta   90.00
_cell.angle_gamma   90.00
#
_symmetry.space_group_name_H-M   'P 1'
#
loop_
_entity.id
_entity.type
_entity.pdbx_description
1 polymer ?
#
loop_
_entity_poly.entity_id
_entity_poly.type
_entity_poly.pdbx_seq_one_letter_code
_entity_poly.pdbx_strand_id
1 'polypeptide(L)'
;MVEAGEIGGAAVFALAAAAALSAASSLGAVDFRRPLAAVGGGGAFEWDGVVPWLIGVLGGGDEAAAGGVSVGVAAWYEVWVRVRGGVIAPTLQVAVWVCMVMSVMLVVEATFNSAVSLGVKAIGWRPEWRFKWEPLAGADEEKGRGEYPMVMVQIPMYNELEVYKLSIGAACELKWPKDKLIVQVLDDSTDPFIKNLVELECESWASKGVNIKYVTRSSRKGFKAGALKKGMECDYTKQCEYIAIFDADFQPEPNFLLRTVPFLMHNPNVALVQARWAFEFCSE
;
A
#
# COMPACT_ATOMS: atom_id res chain seq x y z
N MET A 1 -11.21 -24.10 -12.05
CA MET A 1 -12.31 -23.41 -12.74
C MET A 1 -11.87 -21.97 -12.94
N VAL A 2 -11.94 -21.50 -14.18
CA VAL A 2 -11.46 -20.19 -14.62
C VAL A 2 -12.34 -19.11 -13.98
N GLU A 3 -11.74 -18.16 -13.29
CA GLU A 3 -12.42 -16.93 -12.90
C GLU A 3 -12.49 -16.04 -14.14
N ALA A 4 -13.58 -16.18 -14.90
CA ALA A 4 -13.83 -15.49 -16.16
C ALA A 4 -13.95 -13.95 -16.00
N GLY A 5 -13.86 -13.42 -14.76
CA GLY A 5 -13.97 -12.00 -14.44
C GLY A 5 -12.70 -11.18 -14.68
N GLU A 6 -11.51 -11.69 -14.37
CA GLU A 6 -10.26 -10.90 -14.47
C GLU A 6 -9.79 -10.70 -15.92
N ILE A 7 -9.95 -11.73 -16.76
CA ILE A 7 -9.60 -11.66 -18.19
C ILE A 7 -10.58 -10.74 -18.94
N GLY A 8 -11.85 -10.74 -18.53
CA GLY A 8 -12.86 -9.80 -19.02
C GLY A 8 -12.52 -8.35 -18.63
N GLY A 9 -12.14 -8.12 -17.38
CA GLY A 9 -11.79 -6.78 -16.89
C GLY A 9 -10.60 -6.16 -17.63
N ALA A 10 -9.50 -6.91 -17.79
CA ALA A 10 -8.32 -6.42 -18.50
C ALA A 10 -8.57 -6.17 -20.00
N ALA A 11 -9.34 -7.05 -20.66
CA ALA A 11 -9.70 -6.88 -22.06
C ALA A 11 -10.65 -5.69 -22.27
N VAL A 12 -11.63 -5.50 -21.38
CA VAL A 12 -12.56 -4.36 -21.41
C VAL A 12 -11.81 -3.05 -21.16
N PHE A 13 -10.83 -3.04 -20.24
CA PHE A 13 -10.03 -1.84 -19.97
C PHE A 13 -9.11 -1.48 -21.15
N ALA A 14 -8.49 -2.48 -21.78
CA ALA A 14 -7.67 -2.27 -22.97
C ALA A 14 -8.49 -1.79 -24.17
N LEU A 15 -9.69 -2.35 -24.38
CA LEU A 15 -10.62 -1.91 -25.42
C LEU A 15 -11.17 -0.51 -25.15
N ALA A 16 -11.47 -0.17 -23.90
CA ALA A 16 -11.91 1.17 -23.51
C ALA A 16 -10.79 2.21 -23.72
N ALA A 17 -9.55 1.87 -23.36
CA ALA A 17 -8.39 2.72 -23.59
C ALA A 17 -8.10 2.92 -25.09
N ALA A 18 -8.19 1.86 -25.90
CA ALA A 18 -8.03 1.95 -27.35
C ALA A 18 -9.17 2.78 -28.00
N ALA A 19 -10.41 2.61 -27.55
CA ALA A 19 -11.55 3.39 -28.01
C ALA A 19 -11.43 4.88 -27.61
N ALA A 20 -10.94 5.18 -26.41
CA ALA A 20 -10.67 6.54 -25.97
C ALA A 20 -9.54 7.20 -26.77
N LEU A 21 -8.46 6.46 -27.07
CA LEU A 21 -7.37 6.94 -27.94
C LEU A 21 -7.85 7.17 -29.38
N SER A 22 -8.71 6.29 -29.90
CA SER A 22 -9.28 6.39 -31.25
C SER A 22 -10.33 7.51 -31.34
N ALA A 23 -11.08 7.76 -30.26
CA ALA A 23 -12.00 8.90 -30.16
C ALA A 23 -11.23 10.22 -30.05
N ALA A 24 -10.17 10.28 -29.25
CA ALA A 24 -9.31 11.45 -29.11
C ALA A 24 -8.59 11.82 -30.42
N SER A 25 -8.20 10.81 -31.21
CA SER A 25 -7.56 11.02 -32.52
C SER A 25 -8.55 11.33 -33.65
N SER A 26 -9.78 10.80 -33.60
CA SER A 26 -10.81 11.07 -34.62
C SER A 26 -11.56 12.39 -34.43
N LEU A 27 -11.64 12.92 -33.20
CA LEU A 27 -12.27 14.22 -32.90
C LEU A 27 -11.37 15.43 -33.20
N GLY A 28 -10.12 15.23 -33.62
CA GLY A 28 -9.19 16.33 -33.92
C GLY A 28 -8.97 17.29 -32.74
N ALA A 29 -9.20 16.84 -31.50
CA ALA A 29 -9.33 17.70 -30.33
C ALA A 29 -8.00 18.27 -29.80
N VAL A 30 -6.88 18.02 -30.47
CA VAL A 30 -5.60 18.63 -30.13
C VAL A 30 -4.71 18.80 -31.36
N ASP A 31 -5.00 19.84 -32.16
CA ASP A 31 -4.09 20.37 -33.17
C ASP A 31 -3.28 21.55 -32.57
N PHE A 32 -2.05 21.26 -32.12
CA PHE A 32 -1.13 22.24 -31.52
C PHE A 32 -0.31 23.05 -32.55
N ARG A 33 -0.62 22.99 -33.85
CA ARG A 33 0.17 23.68 -34.89
C ARG A 33 -0.42 25.01 -35.39
N ARG A 34 -1.53 25.50 -34.85
CA ARG A 34 -2.12 26.78 -35.29
C ARG A 34 -1.95 27.88 -34.24
N PRO A 35 -1.16 28.94 -34.52
CA PRO A 35 -1.27 30.19 -33.78
C PRO A 35 -2.64 30.80 -34.08
N LEU A 36 -3.30 31.31 -33.04
CA LEU A 36 -4.57 32.03 -33.08
C LEU A 36 -4.54 33.16 -34.12
N ALA A 37 -5.04 32.89 -35.32
CA ALA A 37 -5.51 33.90 -36.25
C ALA A 37 -6.84 33.42 -36.84
N ALA A 38 -7.91 34.11 -36.42
CA ALA A 38 -9.21 34.20 -37.06
C ALA A 38 -9.83 32.88 -37.57
N VAL A 39 -10.65 32.23 -36.74
CA VAL A 39 -11.81 31.51 -37.23
C VAL A 39 -13.04 32.07 -36.52
N GLY A 40 -13.66 33.06 -37.17
CA GLY A 40 -15.07 33.30 -36.98
C GLY A 40 -15.86 32.14 -37.59
N GLY A 41 -16.93 31.73 -36.91
CA GLY A 41 -17.90 30.76 -37.41
C GLY A 41 -17.76 29.37 -36.78
N GLY A 42 -18.48 29.14 -35.68
CA GLY A 42 -18.64 27.81 -35.11
C GLY A 42 -19.01 27.80 -33.64
N GLY A 43 -20.26 28.18 -33.32
CA GLY A 43 -20.96 27.81 -32.08
C GLY A 43 -20.21 28.01 -30.77
N ALA A 44 -19.80 29.23 -30.46
CA ALA A 44 -19.44 29.60 -29.10
C ALA A 44 -20.70 29.51 -28.23
N PHE A 45 -20.64 28.77 -27.12
CA PHE A 45 -21.68 28.84 -26.09
C PHE A 45 -21.78 30.31 -25.65
N GLU A 46 -22.89 30.94 -26.01
CA GLU A 46 -23.07 32.39 -25.95
C GLU A 46 -23.29 32.81 -24.50
N TRP A 47 -22.20 33.22 -23.84
CA TRP A 47 -22.22 33.72 -22.45
C TRP A 47 -22.91 35.08 -22.30
N ASP A 48 -23.27 35.74 -23.42
CA ASP A 48 -23.84 37.09 -23.45
C ASP A 48 -25.22 37.17 -22.77
N GLY A 49 -25.93 36.05 -22.61
CA GLY A 49 -27.21 35.99 -21.87
C GLY A 49 -27.10 35.50 -20.41
N VAL A 50 -26.03 34.79 -20.05
CA VAL A 50 -25.90 34.14 -18.73
C VAL A 50 -25.42 35.13 -17.67
N VAL A 51 -24.52 36.03 -18.06
CA VAL A 51 -23.94 37.04 -17.16
C VAL A 51 -24.97 38.09 -16.72
N PRO A 52 -25.83 38.66 -17.61
CA PRO A 52 -26.89 39.57 -17.20
C PRO A 52 -27.94 38.91 -16.30
N TRP A 53 -28.29 37.64 -16.56
CA TRP A 53 -29.23 36.88 -15.73
C TRP A 53 -28.69 36.60 -14.33
N LEU A 54 -27.41 36.19 -14.21
CA LEU A 54 -26.78 35.93 -12.92
C LEU A 54 -26.62 37.22 -12.09
N ILE A 55 -26.32 38.34 -12.74
CA ILE A 55 -26.24 39.67 -12.12
C ILE A 55 -27.63 40.14 -11.67
N GLY A 56 -28.69 39.90 -12.45
CA GLY A 56 -30.07 40.22 -12.07
C GLY A 56 -30.62 39.35 -10.94
N VAL A 57 -30.11 38.12 -10.78
CA VAL A 57 -30.49 37.21 -9.68
C VAL A 57 -29.75 37.53 -8.37
N LEU A 58 -28.52 38.05 -8.45
CA LEU A 58 -27.72 38.41 -7.27
C LEU A 58 -27.87 39.88 -6.84
N GLY A 59 -28.21 40.77 -7.76
CA GLY A 59 -28.51 42.18 -7.51
C GLY A 59 -30.01 42.43 -7.53
N GLY A 60 -30.68 42.11 -6.43
CA GLY A 60 -32.11 42.38 -6.31
C GLY A 60 -32.44 43.86 -6.43
N GLY A 61 -33.40 44.17 -7.30
CA GLY A 61 -34.32 45.32 -7.17
C GLY A 61 -33.85 46.68 -7.67
N ASP A 62 -34.59 47.15 -8.67
CA ASP A 62 -34.89 48.54 -9.05
C ASP A 62 -33.95 49.34 -9.96
N GLU A 63 -34.55 49.74 -11.08
CA GLU A 63 -34.10 50.70 -12.07
C GLU A 63 -33.81 52.08 -11.43
N ALA A 64 -32.53 52.45 -11.33
CA ALA A 64 -32.09 53.85 -11.39
C ALA A 64 -30.59 53.92 -11.69
N ALA A 65 -30.20 54.96 -12.43
CA ALA A 65 -28.83 55.34 -12.81
C ALA A 65 -28.19 54.62 -14.02
N ALA A 66 -28.81 54.79 -15.18
CA ALA A 66 -28.12 54.76 -16.47
C ALA A 66 -27.01 55.84 -16.49
N GLY A 67 -25.75 55.42 -16.36
CA GLY A 67 -24.59 56.28 -16.59
C GLY A 67 -23.30 55.87 -15.87
N GLY A 68 -23.39 55.22 -14.70
CA GLY A 68 -22.21 54.92 -13.86
C GLY A 68 -21.96 53.43 -13.59
N VAL A 69 -23.00 52.59 -13.54
CA VAL A 69 -22.88 51.17 -13.15
C VAL A 69 -22.32 50.32 -14.30
N SER A 70 -22.61 50.67 -15.55
CA SER A 70 -22.14 49.94 -16.74
C SER A 70 -20.62 49.98 -16.92
N VAL A 71 -19.96 51.07 -16.51
CA VAL A 71 -18.50 51.25 -16.64
C VAL A 71 -17.74 50.38 -15.65
N GLY A 72 -18.26 50.23 -14.42
CA GLY A 72 -17.68 49.36 -13.40
C GLY A 72 -17.74 47.89 -13.80
N VAL A 73 -18.90 47.43 -14.26
CA VAL A 73 -19.10 46.03 -14.68
C VAL A 73 -18.25 45.70 -15.92
N ALA A 74 -18.13 46.62 -16.88
CA ALA A 74 -17.26 46.44 -18.05
C ALA A 74 -15.77 46.37 -17.67
N ALA A 75 -15.32 47.20 -16.74
CA ALA A 75 -13.94 47.16 -16.26
C ALA A 75 -13.62 45.87 -15.50
N TRP A 76 -14.54 45.40 -14.66
CA TRP A 76 -14.42 44.09 -13.98
C TRP A 76 -14.41 42.93 -14.96
N TYR A 77 -15.22 43.00 -16.03
CA TYR A 77 -15.26 42.00 -17.10
C TYR A 77 -13.93 41.93 -17.87
N GLU A 78 -13.33 43.07 -18.23
CA GLU A 78 -12.04 43.13 -18.92
C GLU A 78 -10.89 42.56 -18.06
N VAL A 79 -10.87 42.89 -16.77
CA VAL A 79 -9.90 42.31 -15.82
C VAL A 79 -10.10 40.80 -15.69
N TRP A 80 -11.35 40.34 -15.60
CA TRP A 80 -11.69 38.92 -15.54
C TRP A 80 -11.26 38.17 -16.81
N VAL A 81 -11.50 38.72 -18.00
CA VAL A 81 -11.06 38.14 -19.29
C VAL A 81 -9.54 38.05 -19.35
N ARG A 82 -8.83 39.07 -18.88
CA ARG A 82 -7.36 39.11 -18.86
C ARG A 82 -6.76 38.10 -17.87
N VAL A 83 -7.34 37.96 -16.68
CA VAL A 83 -6.93 36.96 -15.68
C VAL A 83 -7.24 35.55 -16.16
N ARG A 84 -8.41 35.33 -16.76
CA ARG A 84 -8.82 34.04 -17.33
C ARG A 84 -7.87 33.61 -18.44
N GLY A 85 -7.58 34.48 -19.40
CA GLY A 85 -6.69 34.18 -20.52
C GLY A 85 -5.22 34.09 -20.14
N GLY A 86 -4.76 34.94 -19.22
CA GLY A 86 -3.34 35.04 -18.87
C GLY A 86 -2.88 34.08 -17.78
N VAL A 87 -3.75 33.66 -16.87
CA VAL A 87 -3.36 32.88 -15.68
C VAL A 87 -4.15 31.59 -15.55
N ILE A 88 -5.48 31.64 -15.64
CA ILE A 88 -6.33 30.46 -15.39
C ILE A 88 -6.22 29.44 -16.54
N ALA A 89 -6.31 29.90 -17.79
CA ALA A 89 -6.18 29.03 -18.96
C ALA A 89 -4.83 28.28 -19.03
N PRO A 90 -3.65 28.94 -18.90
CA PRO A 90 -2.38 28.22 -18.97
C PRO A 90 -2.14 27.30 -17.76
N THR A 91 -2.60 27.68 -16.55
CA THR A 91 -2.46 26.81 -15.37
C THR A 91 -3.30 25.55 -15.49
N LEU A 92 -4.56 25.66 -15.94
CA LEU A 92 -5.41 24.50 -16.24
C LEU A 92 -4.81 23.64 -17.35
N GLN A 93 -4.25 24.25 -18.39
CA GLN A 93 -3.64 23.51 -19.49
C GLN A 93 -2.42 22.70 -19.02
N VAL A 94 -1.58 23.27 -18.16
CA VAL A 94 -0.48 22.54 -17.52
C VAL A 94 -1.01 21.41 -16.64
N ALA A 95 -2.05 21.65 -15.84
CA ALA A 95 -2.66 20.62 -14.99
C ALA A 95 -3.22 19.44 -15.83
N VAL A 96 -3.89 19.73 -16.95
CA VAL A 96 -4.38 18.70 -17.88
C VAL A 96 -3.23 17.90 -18.47
N TRP A 97 -2.15 18.55 -18.88
CA TRP A 97 -0.95 17.87 -19.38
C TRP A 97 -0.31 16.97 -18.33
N VAL A 98 -0.17 17.43 -17.08
CA VAL A 98 0.32 16.61 -15.97
C VAL A 98 -0.59 15.41 -15.74
N CYS A 99 -1.91 15.61 -15.76
CA CYS A 99 -2.89 14.54 -15.59
C CYS A 99 -2.82 13.50 -16.71
N MET A 100 -2.65 13.95 -17.96
CA MET A 100 -2.44 13.08 -19.12
C MET A 100 -1.17 12.24 -18.98
N VAL A 101 -0.05 12.87 -18.58
CA VAL A 101 1.23 12.17 -18.39
C VAL A 101 1.12 11.12 -17.29
N MET A 102 0.52 11.46 -16.15
CA MET A 102 0.29 10.51 -15.06
C MET A 102 -0.62 9.35 -15.49
N SER A 103 -1.68 9.63 -16.24
CA SER A 103 -2.59 8.60 -16.75
C SER A 103 -1.87 7.64 -17.71
N VAL A 104 -1.06 8.17 -18.64
CA VAL A 104 -0.26 7.33 -19.55
C VAL A 104 0.74 6.47 -18.78
N MET A 105 1.45 7.05 -17.80
CA MET A 105 2.39 6.30 -16.96
C MET A 105 1.70 5.13 -16.25
N LEU A 106 0.53 5.37 -15.64
CA LEU A 106 -0.23 4.31 -14.96
C LEU A 106 -0.69 3.20 -15.93
N VAL A 107 -1.11 3.56 -17.14
CA VAL A 107 -1.50 2.57 -18.16
C VAL A 107 -0.29 1.76 -18.62
N VAL A 108 0.87 2.39 -18.80
CA VAL A 108 2.12 1.69 -19.15
C VAL A 108 2.53 0.72 -18.05
N GLU A 109 2.48 1.13 -16.78
CA GLU A 109 2.77 0.25 -15.64
C GLU A 109 1.78 -0.92 -15.54
N ALA A 110 0.48 -0.65 -15.70
CA ALA A 110 -0.55 -1.68 -15.65
C ALA A 110 -0.42 -2.69 -16.79
N THR A 111 -0.16 -2.21 -18.02
CA THR A 111 0.03 -3.09 -19.18
C THR A 111 1.32 -3.90 -19.08
N PHE A 112 2.41 -3.31 -18.60
CA PHE A 112 3.66 -4.03 -18.33
C PHE A 112 3.46 -5.13 -17.28
N ASN A 113 2.86 -4.80 -16.14
CA ASN A 113 2.59 -5.76 -15.06
C ASN A 113 1.66 -6.89 -15.53
N SER A 114 0.63 -6.56 -16.32
CA SER A 114 -0.27 -7.54 -16.92
C SER A 114 0.46 -8.46 -17.90
N ALA A 115 1.28 -7.91 -18.80
CA ALA A 115 2.07 -8.68 -19.76
C ALA A 115 3.07 -9.62 -19.07
N VAL A 116 3.76 -9.15 -18.03
CA VAL A 116 4.67 -9.98 -17.21
C VAL A 116 3.90 -11.10 -16.51
N SER A 117 2.76 -10.79 -15.89
CA SER A 117 1.92 -11.79 -15.20
C SER A 117 1.41 -12.87 -16.16
N LEU A 118 0.92 -12.47 -17.34
CA LEU A 118 0.49 -13.40 -18.39
C LEU A 118 1.65 -14.21 -18.95
N GLY A 119 2.83 -13.60 -19.14
CA GLY A 119 4.04 -14.29 -19.57
C GLY A 119 4.47 -15.36 -18.58
N VAL A 120 4.57 -15.02 -17.28
CA VAL A 120 4.91 -15.98 -16.21
C VAL A 120 3.90 -17.12 -16.15
N LYS A 121 2.59 -16.83 -16.25
CA LYS A 121 1.52 -17.83 -16.30
C LYS A 121 1.63 -18.73 -17.54
N ALA A 122 1.89 -18.17 -18.72
CA ALA A 122 2.00 -18.91 -19.98
C ALA A 122 3.24 -19.82 -20.03
N ILE A 123 4.36 -19.38 -19.47
CA ILE A 123 5.58 -20.20 -19.39
C ILE A 123 5.47 -21.23 -18.24
N GLY A 124 4.44 -21.14 -17.39
CA GLY A 124 4.24 -22.06 -16.27
C GLY A 124 5.38 -21.97 -15.25
N TRP A 125 6.03 -20.81 -15.15
CA TRP A 125 7.11 -20.55 -14.20
C TRP A 125 6.58 -20.59 -12.78
N ARG A 126 6.54 -21.78 -12.19
CA ARG A 126 6.18 -21.93 -10.78
C ARG A 126 7.42 -21.70 -9.90
N PRO A 127 7.27 -21.02 -8.73
CA PRO A 127 8.38 -20.77 -7.82
C PRO A 127 9.12 -22.05 -7.39
N GLU A 128 8.40 -23.17 -7.36
CA GLU A 128 8.91 -24.52 -7.08
C GLU A 128 10.05 -24.99 -8.01
N TRP A 129 10.18 -24.41 -9.21
CA TRP A 129 11.28 -24.74 -10.14
C TRP A 129 12.56 -23.97 -9.84
N ARG A 130 12.46 -22.82 -9.16
CA ARG A 130 13.59 -21.93 -8.89
C ARG A 130 14.12 -22.07 -7.47
N PHE A 131 13.25 -22.35 -6.52
CA PHE A 131 13.60 -22.44 -5.11
C PHE A 131 13.33 -23.83 -4.57
N LYS A 132 14.34 -24.41 -3.94
CA LYS A 132 14.19 -25.64 -3.17
C LYS A 132 13.44 -25.31 -1.88
N TRP A 133 12.31 -25.98 -1.66
CA TRP A 133 11.40 -25.72 -0.55
C TRP A 133 11.10 -26.97 0.28
N GLU A 134 11.78 -28.07 -0.03
CA GLU A 134 11.56 -29.37 0.59
C GLU A 134 11.63 -29.25 2.12
N PRO A 135 10.63 -29.79 2.85
CA PRO A 135 10.63 -29.80 4.30
C PRO A 135 11.94 -30.40 4.83
N LEU A 136 12.43 -29.86 5.95
CA LEU A 136 13.62 -30.40 6.61
C LEU A 136 13.35 -31.87 6.97
N ALA A 137 14.33 -32.74 6.69
CA ALA A 137 14.21 -34.19 6.84
C ALA A 137 14.05 -34.65 8.31
N GLY A 138 14.19 -33.73 9.27
CA GLY A 138 13.92 -33.91 10.69
C GLY A 138 12.46 -33.70 11.12
N ALA A 139 11.49 -33.81 10.22
CA ALA A 139 10.07 -33.89 10.60
C ALA A 139 9.70 -35.25 11.21
N ASP A 140 10.54 -36.27 11.01
CA ASP A 140 10.47 -37.55 11.72
C ASP A 140 11.21 -37.44 13.06
N GLU A 141 10.48 -37.63 14.17
CA GLU A 141 10.97 -37.48 15.55
C GLU A 141 12.21 -38.33 15.89
N GLU A 142 12.53 -39.36 15.09
CA GLU A 142 13.69 -40.24 15.28
C GLU A 142 14.99 -39.72 14.64
N LYS A 143 14.94 -38.87 13.61
CA LYS A 143 16.14 -38.36 12.93
C LYS A 143 16.56 -37.02 13.53
N GLY A 144 17.32 -37.12 14.62
CA GLY A 144 18.20 -36.09 15.18
C GLY A 144 17.80 -34.62 15.00
N ARG A 145 17.50 -33.94 16.12
CA ARG A 145 17.26 -32.49 16.25
C ARG A 145 18.34 -31.55 15.65
N GLY A 146 19.39 -32.08 15.03
CA GLY A 146 20.57 -31.36 14.54
C GLY A 146 20.33 -30.43 13.36
N GLU A 147 19.32 -30.65 12.53
CA GLU A 147 19.16 -29.89 11.27
C GLU A 147 18.39 -28.57 11.40
N TYR A 148 17.68 -28.33 12.49
CA TYR A 148 16.93 -27.08 12.66
C TYR A 148 17.87 -25.92 13.02
N PRO A 149 17.83 -24.78 12.33
CA PRO A 149 18.58 -23.59 12.72
C PRO A 149 17.94 -22.92 13.94
N MET A 150 18.68 -22.05 14.62
CA MET A 150 18.08 -21.22 15.66
C MET A 150 17.28 -20.07 15.02
N VAL A 151 16.02 -19.94 15.42
CA VAL A 151 15.09 -18.94 14.89
C VAL A 151 14.60 -18.04 16.02
N MET A 152 14.64 -16.72 15.78
CA MET A 152 14.01 -15.72 16.63
C MET A 152 12.71 -15.24 16.01
N VAL A 153 11.66 -15.11 16.81
CA VAL A 153 10.40 -14.49 16.43
C VAL A 153 10.29 -13.16 17.15
N GLN A 154 10.22 -12.04 16.42
CA GLN A 154 10.06 -10.70 16.97
C GLN A 154 8.63 -10.21 16.82
N ILE A 155 8.06 -9.72 17.92
CA ILE A 155 6.71 -9.15 17.96
C ILE A 155 6.79 -7.74 18.55
N PRO A 156 6.92 -6.68 17.72
CA PRO A 156 6.78 -5.31 18.18
C PRO A 156 5.32 -4.99 18.55
N MET A 157 5.11 -4.48 19.76
CA MET A 157 3.80 -4.11 20.31
C MET A 157 3.76 -2.64 20.73
N TYR A 158 2.59 -2.00 20.58
CA TYR A 158 2.36 -0.64 21.04
C TYR A 158 0.88 -0.40 21.41
N ASN A 159 0.57 -0.39 22.70
CA ASN A 159 -0.78 -0.18 23.25
C ASN A 159 -1.83 -1.19 22.70
N GLU A 160 -1.45 -2.44 22.52
CA GLU A 160 -2.26 -3.49 21.90
C GLU A 160 -3.01 -4.33 22.94
N LEU A 161 -4.12 -3.82 23.47
CA LEU A 161 -4.84 -4.47 24.59
C LEU A 161 -5.62 -5.72 24.18
N GLU A 162 -6.17 -5.76 22.96
CA GLU A 162 -7.09 -6.83 22.57
C GLU A 162 -6.36 -8.01 21.93
N VAL A 163 -5.25 -7.74 21.23
CA VAL A 163 -4.57 -8.73 20.38
C VAL A 163 -3.33 -9.35 21.03
N TYR A 164 -2.76 -8.77 22.09
CA TYR A 164 -1.47 -9.23 22.65
C TYR A 164 -1.47 -10.71 23.05
N LYS A 165 -2.57 -11.21 23.65
CA LYS A 165 -2.66 -12.61 24.06
C LYS A 165 -2.66 -13.56 22.87
N LEU A 166 -3.42 -13.20 21.83
CA LEU A 166 -3.55 -14.03 20.64
C LEU A 166 -2.25 -14.06 19.84
N SER A 167 -1.58 -12.93 19.67
CA SER A 167 -0.32 -12.88 18.93
C SER A 167 0.84 -13.54 19.67
N ILE A 168 0.99 -13.31 20.98
CA ILE A 168 2.01 -14.00 21.80
C ILE A 168 1.72 -15.50 21.83
N GLY A 169 0.46 -15.90 22.02
CA GLY A 169 0.04 -17.30 22.00
C GLY A 169 0.39 -17.97 20.67
N ALA A 170 -0.03 -17.39 19.54
CA ALA A 170 0.24 -17.93 18.22
C ALA A 170 1.75 -18.05 17.92
N ALA A 171 2.56 -17.07 18.32
CA ALA A 171 4.01 -17.13 18.18
C ALA A 171 4.67 -18.21 19.06
N CYS A 172 4.18 -18.39 20.29
CA CYS A 172 4.66 -19.43 21.21
C CYS A 172 4.24 -20.86 20.79
N GLU A 173 3.16 -20.98 20.01
CA GLU A 173 2.60 -22.25 19.51
C GLU A 173 3.16 -22.68 18.14
N LEU A 174 4.08 -21.90 17.56
CA LEU A 174 4.77 -22.28 16.34
C LEU A 174 5.47 -23.64 16.51
N LYS A 175 5.25 -24.54 15.56
CA LYS A 175 5.89 -25.85 15.52
C LYS A 175 7.36 -25.71 15.15
N TRP A 176 8.17 -25.58 16.18
CA TRP A 176 9.63 -25.58 16.10
C TRP A 176 10.20 -26.19 17.38
N PRO A 177 11.40 -26.80 17.35
CA PRO A 177 12.05 -27.25 18.58
C PRO A 177 12.17 -26.09 19.59
N LYS A 178 11.62 -26.26 20.80
CA LYS A 178 11.56 -25.21 21.84
C LYS A 178 12.94 -24.70 22.25
N ASP A 179 13.96 -25.54 22.16
CA ASP A 179 15.37 -25.21 22.42
C ASP A 179 16.00 -24.33 21.33
N LYS A 180 15.39 -24.27 20.14
CA LYS A 180 15.87 -23.52 18.97
C LYS A 180 14.94 -22.38 18.55
N LEU A 181 13.91 -22.11 19.34
CA LEU A 181 12.97 -21.01 19.15
C LEU A 181 13.15 -19.98 20.26
N ILE A 182 13.27 -18.71 19.89
CA ILE A 182 13.26 -17.61 20.84
C ILE A 182 12.17 -16.64 20.44
N VAL A 183 11.20 -16.42 21.32
CA VAL A 183 10.15 -15.41 21.10
C VAL A 183 10.58 -14.12 21.80
N GLN A 184 10.70 -13.03 21.07
CA GLN A 184 11.08 -11.72 21.59
C GLN A 184 9.90 -10.76 21.43
N VAL A 185 9.30 -10.36 22.55
CA VAL A 185 8.23 -9.37 22.60
C VAL A 185 8.86 -8.01 22.88
N LEU A 186 8.69 -7.08 21.94
CA LEU A 186 9.27 -5.74 21.99
C LEU A 186 8.16 -4.73 22.29
N ASP A 187 7.97 -4.39 23.56
CA ASP A 187 6.87 -3.54 23.98
C ASP A 187 7.28 -2.07 24.16
N ASP A 188 6.69 -1.23 23.30
CA ASP A 188 6.84 0.22 23.26
C ASP A 188 5.65 0.96 23.87
N SER A 189 4.71 0.26 24.49
CA SER A 189 3.49 0.83 25.05
C SER A 189 3.79 2.00 25.99
N THR A 190 2.85 2.92 26.10
CA THR A 190 2.95 4.05 27.04
C THR A 190 2.17 3.76 28.31
N ASP A 191 1.10 2.96 28.21
CA ASP A 191 0.24 2.61 29.33
C ASP A 191 0.90 1.54 30.22
N PRO A 192 1.16 1.83 31.51
CA PRO A 192 1.69 0.85 32.45
C PRO A 192 0.78 -0.36 32.65
N PHE A 193 -0.54 -0.20 32.51
CA PHE A 193 -1.50 -1.30 32.65
C PHE A 193 -1.31 -2.33 31.53
N ILE A 194 -1.21 -1.87 30.29
CA ILE A 194 -0.97 -2.74 29.12
C ILE A 194 0.39 -3.44 29.25
N LYS A 195 1.44 -2.71 29.64
CA LYS A 195 2.77 -3.31 29.88
C LYS A 195 2.74 -4.47 30.86
N ASN A 196 2.05 -4.28 31.98
CA ASN A 196 1.94 -5.30 33.02
C ASN A 196 1.23 -6.55 32.48
N LEU A 197 0.15 -6.36 31.70
CA LEU A 197 -0.56 -7.47 31.08
C LEU A 197 0.31 -8.27 30.09
N VAL A 198 1.07 -7.57 29.23
CA VAL A 198 1.98 -8.21 28.27
C VAL A 198 3.11 -8.95 29.00
N GLU A 199 3.67 -8.36 30.04
CA GLU A 199 4.71 -8.96 30.87
C GLU A 199 4.21 -10.23 31.58
N LEU A 200 3.03 -10.19 32.20
CA LEU A 200 2.40 -11.35 32.82
C LEU A 200 2.12 -12.49 31.83
N GLU A 201 1.67 -12.16 30.62
CA GLU A 201 1.47 -13.18 29.58
C GLU A 201 2.81 -13.81 29.17
N CYS A 202 3.86 -13.01 29.03
CA CYS A 202 5.21 -13.52 28.75
C CYS A 202 5.71 -14.44 29.88
N GLU A 203 5.51 -14.08 31.14
CA GLU A 203 5.88 -14.91 32.30
C GLU A 203 5.10 -16.23 32.33
N SER A 204 3.80 -16.19 32.01
CA SER A 204 2.95 -17.37 31.88
C SER A 204 3.51 -18.34 30.84
N TRP A 205 3.90 -17.87 29.66
CA TRP A 205 4.52 -18.72 28.63
C TRP A 205 5.93 -19.19 29.01
N ALA A 206 6.72 -18.36 29.68
CA ALA A 206 8.02 -18.76 30.21
C ALA A 206 7.88 -19.92 31.21
N SER A 207 6.86 -19.89 32.08
CA SER A 207 6.59 -20.98 33.03
C SER A 207 6.20 -22.30 32.37
N LYS A 208 5.64 -22.26 31.15
CA LYS A 208 5.33 -23.42 30.30
C LYS A 208 6.56 -23.97 29.55
N GLY A 209 7.74 -23.41 29.80
CA GLY A 209 9.00 -23.83 29.19
C GLY A 209 9.23 -23.31 27.77
N VAL A 210 8.56 -22.22 27.37
CA VAL A 210 8.86 -21.52 26.11
C VAL A 210 9.95 -20.47 26.37
N ASN A 211 10.94 -20.37 25.48
CA ASN A 211 11.98 -19.35 25.59
C ASN A 211 11.49 -18.00 25.06
N ILE A 212 10.70 -17.31 25.89
CA ILE A 212 10.18 -15.97 25.61
C ILE A 212 10.99 -14.91 26.36
N LYS A 213 11.25 -13.78 25.68
CA LYS A 213 12.00 -12.63 26.19
C LYS A 213 11.16 -11.38 26.02
N TYR A 214 10.83 -10.75 27.13
CA TYR A 214 10.17 -9.45 27.14
C TYR A 214 11.22 -8.34 27.18
N VAL A 215 11.15 -7.40 26.24
CA VAL A 215 12.11 -6.30 26.11
C VAL A 215 11.34 -5.00 25.96
N THR A 216 11.66 -4.03 26.82
CA THR A 216 11.10 -2.68 26.77
C THR A 216 12.21 -1.65 26.56
N ARG A 217 11.85 -0.45 26.12
CA ARG A 217 12.78 0.68 26.02
C ARG A 217 12.17 1.95 26.62
N SER A 218 13.04 2.85 27.05
CA SER A 218 12.66 4.15 27.62
C SER A 218 12.40 5.23 26.57
N SER A 219 12.93 5.09 25.34
CA SER A 219 12.82 6.09 24.27
C SER A 219 12.23 5.49 23.00
N ARG A 220 11.15 6.09 22.49
CA ARG A 220 10.46 5.70 21.25
C ARG A 220 11.12 6.27 19.98
N LYS A 221 12.44 6.51 20.00
CA LYS A 221 13.13 7.02 18.81
C LYS A 221 13.11 5.95 17.70
N GLY A 222 12.64 6.32 16.51
CA GLY A 222 12.55 5.42 15.36
C GLY A 222 11.36 4.46 15.35
N PHE A 223 10.37 4.64 16.25
CA PHE A 223 9.12 3.85 16.27
C PHE A 223 9.39 2.34 16.15
N LYS A 224 8.61 1.61 15.33
CA LYS A 224 8.74 0.17 15.11
C LYS A 224 10.14 -0.25 14.69
N ALA A 225 10.76 0.46 13.75
CA ALA A 225 12.12 0.16 13.29
C ALA A 225 13.16 0.29 14.42
N GLY A 226 12.97 1.28 15.31
CA GLY A 226 13.81 1.46 16.49
C GLY A 226 13.63 0.35 17.52
N ALA A 227 12.40 -0.15 17.70
CA ALA A 227 12.13 -1.28 18.59
C ALA A 227 12.80 -2.57 18.09
N LEU A 228 12.63 -2.87 16.79
CA LEU A 228 13.28 -4.02 16.14
C LEU A 228 14.80 -3.93 16.24
N LYS A 229 15.38 -2.74 15.98
CA LYS A 229 16.82 -2.52 16.14
C LYS A 229 17.28 -2.76 17.58
N LYS A 230 16.52 -2.32 18.59
CA LYS A 230 16.82 -2.56 20.00
C LYS A 230 16.81 -4.05 20.32
N GLY A 231 15.83 -4.78 19.78
CA GLY A 231 15.75 -6.24 19.89
C GLY A 231 16.99 -6.94 19.33
N MET A 232 17.58 -6.41 18.26
CA MET A 232 18.82 -6.92 17.66
C MET A 232 20.09 -6.68 18.49
N GLU A 233 20.07 -5.75 19.43
CA GLU A 233 21.23 -5.44 20.29
C GLU A 233 21.40 -6.46 21.44
N CYS A 234 20.40 -7.32 21.67
CA CYS A 234 20.44 -8.33 22.73
C CYS A 234 21.47 -9.44 22.42
N ASP A 235 22.17 -9.93 23.45
CA ASP A 235 23.24 -10.93 23.25
C ASP A 235 22.73 -12.26 22.69
N TYR A 236 21.53 -12.68 23.10
CA TYR A 236 20.89 -13.89 22.59
C TYR A 236 20.43 -13.78 21.13
N THR A 237 20.49 -12.60 20.50
CA THR A 237 20.16 -12.48 19.08
C THR A 237 21.32 -12.97 18.20
N LYS A 238 22.56 -12.92 18.69
CA LYS A 238 23.77 -13.33 17.94
C LYS A 238 23.83 -14.83 17.64
N GLN A 239 23.08 -15.62 18.41
CA GLN A 239 22.99 -17.07 18.26
C GLN A 239 21.88 -17.49 17.28
N CYS A 240 20.98 -16.56 16.91
CA CYS A 240 19.89 -16.81 15.96
C CYS A 240 20.39 -16.65 14.52
N GLU A 241 20.10 -17.63 13.67
CA GLU A 241 20.45 -17.58 12.24
C GLU A 241 19.38 -16.88 11.41
N TYR A 242 18.12 -17.05 11.80
CA TYR A 242 16.97 -16.48 11.11
C TYR A 242 16.06 -15.72 12.07
N ILE A 243 15.37 -14.73 11.51
CA ILE A 243 14.44 -13.88 12.27
C ILE A 243 13.12 -13.82 11.50
N ALA A 244 12.04 -14.20 12.17
CA ALA A 244 10.68 -13.96 11.74
C ALA A 244 10.15 -12.73 12.48
N ILE A 245 9.51 -11.81 11.76
CA ILE A 245 8.92 -10.60 12.34
C ILE A 245 7.42 -10.66 12.09
N PHE A 246 6.63 -10.56 13.16
CA PHE A 246 5.18 -10.50 13.10
C PHE A 246 4.67 -9.22 13.74
N ASP A 247 3.65 -8.61 13.14
CA ASP A 247 2.96 -7.49 13.76
C ASP A 247 2.09 -8.01 14.92
N ALA A 248 1.70 -7.12 15.84
CA ALA A 248 1.01 -7.50 17.07
C ALA A 248 -0.41 -8.07 16.83
N ASP A 249 -0.97 -7.83 15.67
CA ASP A 249 -2.27 -8.33 15.19
C ASP A 249 -2.16 -9.63 14.40
N PHE A 250 -0.94 -10.08 14.07
CA PHE A 250 -0.74 -11.29 13.28
C PHE A 250 -0.76 -12.56 14.13
N GLN A 251 -1.50 -13.55 13.64
CA GLN A 251 -1.60 -14.89 14.20
C GLN A 251 -1.05 -15.88 13.18
N PRO A 252 0.26 -16.17 13.19
CA PRO A 252 0.85 -17.09 12.24
C PRO A 252 0.33 -18.52 12.45
N GLU A 253 0.11 -19.26 11.36
CA GLU A 253 -0.20 -20.69 11.44
C GLU A 253 0.93 -21.45 12.15
N PRO A 254 0.64 -22.51 12.94
CA PRO A 254 1.67 -23.27 13.64
C PRO A 254 2.78 -23.82 12.74
N ASN A 255 2.47 -24.12 11.47
CA ASN A 255 3.44 -24.65 10.51
C ASN A 255 4.24 -23.56 9.77
N PHE A 256 4.10 -22.28 10.12
CA PHE A 256 4.69 -21.15 9.38
C PHE A 256 6.20 -21.28 9.23
N LEU A 257 6.93 -21.54 10.33
CA LEU A 257 8.39 -21.68 10.30
C LEU A 257 8.83 -22.89 9.47
N LEU A 258 8.13 -24.02 9.60
CA LEU A 258 8.39 -25.24 8.82
C LEU A 258 8.24 -25.01 7.31
N ARG A 259 7.37 -24.08 6.91
CA ARG A 259 7.14 -23.75 5.49
C ARG A 259 8.08 -22.67 4.97
N THR A 260 8.63 -21.81 5.82
CA THR A 260 9.38 -20.61 5.40
C THR A 260 10.89 -20.78 5.54
N VAL A 261 11.37 -21.34 6.66
CA VAL A 261 12.79 -21.51 6.94
C VAL A 261 13.52 -22.40 5.90
N PRO A 262 12.94 -23.50 5.39
CA PRO A 262 13.63 -24.32 4.38
C PRO A 262 13.97 -23.55 3.09
N PHE A 263 13.17 -22.56 2.70
CA PHE A 263 13.48 -21.71 1.54
C PHE A 263 14.77 -20.91 1.77
N LEU A 264 15.02 -20.43 2.98
CA LEU A 264 16.24 -19.69 3.31
C LEU A 264 17.45 -20.62 3.43
N MET A 265 17.26 -21.81 3.99
CA MET A 265 18.34 -22.78 4.17
C MET A 265 18.84 -23.37 2.85
N HIS A 266 17.93 -23.77 1.97
CA HIS A 266 18.30 -24.44 0.72
C HIS A 266 18.79 -23.48 -0.37
N ASN A 267 18.60 -22.18 -0.20
CA ASN A 267 18.90 -21.18 -1.22
C ASN A 267 19.77 -20.05 -0.63
N PRO A 268 21.12 -20.16 -0.67
CA PRO A 268 22.02 -19.22 0.02
C PRO A 268 21.98 -17.79 -0.54
N ASN A 269 21.41 -17.59 -1.74
CA ASN A 269 21.24 -16.28 -2.35
C ASN A 269 19.93 -15.58 -1.95
N VAL A 270 19.10 -16.20 -1.09
CA VAL A 270 17.83 -15.64 -0.64
C VAL A 270 18.00 -15.06 0.75
N ALA A 271 17.74 -13.75 0.89
CA ALA A 271 17.85 -13.04 2.16
C ALA A 271 16.50 -12.84 2.88
N LEU A 272 15.38 -12.92 2.16
CA LEU A 272 14.04 -12.63 2.68
C LEU A 272 13.02 -13.58 2.07
N VAL A 273 12.14 -14.12 2.93
CA VAL A 273 10.93 -14.81 2.54
C VAL A 273 9.75 -14.02 3.08
N GLN A 274 8.88 -13.56 2.18
CA GLN A 274 7.68 -12.83 2.53
C GLN A 274 6.45 -13.73 2.30
N ALA A 275 5.68 -13.94 3.35
CA ALA A 275 4.39 -14.62 3.25
C ALA A 275 3.29 -13.64 2.79
N ARG A 276 2.26 -14.18 2.14
CA ARG A 276 1.07 -13.42 1.76
C ARG A 276 0.32 -12.98 3.01
N TRP A 277 -0.16 -11.74 3.03
CA TRP A 277 -1.10 -11.27 4.03
C TRP A 277 -2.51 -11.73 3.66
N ALA A 278 -3.16 -12.42 4.60
CA ALA A 278 -4.55 -12.79 4.51
C ALA A 278 -5.28 -12.14 5.69
N PHE A 279 -6.39 -11.48 5.38
CA PHE A 279 -7.27 -10.89 6.39
C PHE A 279 -8.44 -11.84 6.57
N GLU A 280 -8.53 -12.46 7.74
CA GLU A 280 -9.74 -13.15 8.15
C GLU A 280 -10.63 -12.11 8.82
N PHE A 281 -11.70 -11.72 8.15
CA PHE A 281 -12.78 -11.02 8.83
C PHE A 281 -13.44 -12.02 9.76
N CYS A 282 -13.33 -11.80 11.07
CA CYS A 282 -14.09 -12.56 12.04
C CYS A 282 -15.59 -12.32 11.75
N SER A 283 -16.29 -13.32 11.23
CA SER A 283 -17.76 -13.31 11.24
C SER A 283 -18.18 -13.60 12.67
N GLU A 284 -18.79 -12.60 13.33
CA GLU A 284 -19.44 -12.74 14.64
C GLU A 284 -20.47 -13.89 14.68
#